data_AF-A0AAD7XQR8-F1
#
_entry.id   AF-A0AAD7XQR8-F1
#
_cell.length_a   1.000
_cell.length_b   1.000
_cell.length_c   1.000
_cell.angle_alpha   90.00
_cell.angle_beta   90.00
_cell.angle_gamma   90.00
#
_symmetry.space_group_name_H-M   'P 1'
#
loop_
_entity.id
_entity.type
_entity.pdbx_description
1 polymer ?
#
loop_
_entity_poly.entity_id
_entity_poly.type
_entity_poly.pdbx_seq_one_letter_code
_entity_poly.pdbx_strand_id
1 'polypeptide(L)'
;MDEHGFETRLRHLEHVLAGRANSIPRNTKTTLLKRIDGLKKELHNVYRSNKLMHDFVDKYEPHAKVLDPTDSSLALERELLTTDTKLELILAAYDDMERFASQVKQVKSLEHVVSGSEYDALDTLGAELRPLEAKHMEQTKQLEQITLQVSQAMESYNGIINTLSEIFIAWDDILNTMEAHVSAIERQRQSQ
;
A
#
# COMPACT_ATOMS: atom_id res chain seq x y z
N MET A 1 1.18 -7.17 -12.19
CA MET A 1 1.18 -8.10 -13.34
C MET A 1 -0.15 -7.91 -14.03
N ASP A 2 -0.16 -7.25 -15.18
CA ASP A 2 -1.40 -6.73 -15.78
C ASP A 2 -2.13 -7.85 -16.52
N GLU A 3 -3.09 -8.46 -15.83
CA GLU A 3 -3.96 -9.53 -16.33
C GLU A 3 -4.66 -9.14 -17.65
N HIS A 4 -4.99 -7.85 -17.80
CA HIS A 4 -5.63 -7.27 -18.98
C HIS A 4 -4.69 -6.97 -20.16
N GLY A 5 -3.37 -6.93 -19.93
CA GLY A 5 -2.38 -6.66 -20.99
C GLY A 5 -2.25 -7.84 -21.97
N PHE A 6 -2.32 -9.06 -21.44
CA PHE A 6 -2.23 -10.28 -22.24
C PHE A 6 -3.48 -10.54 -23.06
N GLU A 7 -4.67 -10.35 -22.49
CA GLU A 7 -5.94 -10.50 -23.23
C GLU A 7 -6.06 -9.48 -24.38
N THR A 8 -5.65 -8.23 -24.14
CA THR A 8 -5.68 -7.20 -25.18
C THR A 8 -4.73 -7.53 -26.32
N ARG A 9 -3.53 -8.05 -26.02
CA ARG A 9 -2.58 -8.56 -27.02
C ARG A 9 -3.12 -9.78 -27.75
N LEU A 10 -3.73 -10.72 -27.04
CA LEU A 10 -4.31 -11.92 -27.64
C LEU A 10 -5.43 -11.54 -28.62
N ARG A 11 -6.32 -10.63 -28.22
CA ARG A 11 -7.40 -10.12 -29.06
C ARG A 11 -6.89 -9.34 -30.28
N HIS A 12 -5.78 -8.62 -30.14
CA HIS A 12 -5.12 -7.95 -31.27
C HIS A 12 -4.52 -8.98 -32.24
N LEU A 13 -3.83 -10.00 -31.72
CA LEU A 13 -3.27 -11.08 -32.54
C LEU A 13 -4.36 -11.87 -33.25
N GLU A 14 -5.47 -12.18 -32.58
CA GLU A 14 -6.65 -12.79 -33.19
C GLU A 14 -7.26 -11.91 -34.28
N HIS A 15 -7.33 -10.60 -34.06
CA HIS A 15 -7.82 -9.66 -35.08
C HIS A 15 -6.92 -9.65 -36.32
N VAL A 16 -5.60 -9.67 -36.13
CA VAL A 16 -4.60 -9.66 -37.21
C VAL A 16 -4.58 -11.00 -37.96
N LEU A 17 -4.71 -12.13 -37.26
CA LEU A 17 -4.70 -13.47 -37.84
C LEU A 17 -6.01 -13.86 -38.52
N ALA A 18 -7.15 -13.55 -37.90
CA ALA A 18 -8.46 -13.93 -38.43
C ALA A 18 -8.98 -12.95 -39.47
N GLY A 19 -8.50 -11.69 -39.44
CA GLY A 19 -9.03 -10.59 -40.22
C GLY A 19 -10.47 -10.24 -39.80
N ARG A 20 -10.87 -8.99 -39.96
CA ARG A 20 -12.27 -8.57 -39.82
C ARG A 20 -13.12 -9.49 -40.72
N ALA A 21 -13.98 -10.30 -40.12
CA ALA A 21 -14.55 -11.54 -40.69
C ALA A 21 -15.38 -11.44 -41.99
N ASN A 22 -15.38 -10.31 -42.73
CA ASN A 22 -16.35 -10.02 -43.77
C ASN A 22 -15.80 -9.63 -45.16
N SER A 23 -14.53 -9.82 -45.51
CA SER A 23 -14.06 -9.38 -46.85
C SER A 23 -13.21 -10.34 -47.68
N ILE A 24 -12.99 -11.60 -47.27
CA ILE A 24 -12.24 -12.55 -48.10
C ILE A 24 -12.96 -13.91 -48.12
N PRO A 25 -13.35 -14.45 -49.30
CA PRO A 25 -13.92 -15.79 -49.39
C PRO A 25 -12.87 -16.81 -48.93
N ARG A 26 -13.11 -17.43 -47.78
CA ARG A 26 -12.26 -18.47 -47.18
C ARG A 26 -12.35 -19.76 -48.00
N ASN A 27 -11.32 -20.06 -48.79
CA ASN A 27 -11.03 -21.45 -49.15
C ASN A 27 -10.36 -22.10 -47.92
N THR A 28 -11.14 -22.85 -47.14
CA THR A 28 -10.78 -23.39 -45.81
C THR A 28 -9.86 -24.61 -45.84
N LYS A 29 -9.26 -24.96 -46.99
CA LYS A 29 -8.51 -26.21 -47.14
C LYS A 29 -6.99 -26.11 -46.93
N THR A 30 -6.43 -24.94 -46.65
CA THR A 30 -4.97 -24.79 -46.45
C THR A 30 -4.60 -23.95 -45.23
N THR A 31 -3.63 -24.45 -44.46
CA THR A 31 -3.01 -23.76 -43.32
C THR A 31 -2.43 -22.41 -43.78
N LEU A 32 -2.54 -21.35 -42.98
CA LEU A 32 -2.01 -20.01 -43.28
C LEU A 32 -0.53 -20.05 -43.70
N LEU A 33 0.25 -20.94 -43.08
CA LEU A 33 1.64 -21.23 -43.45
C LEU A 33 1.81 -21.61 -44.92
N LYS A 34 0.94 -22.46 -45.49
CA LYS A 34 1.00 -22.84 -46.90
C LYS A 34 0.65 -21.68 -47.84
N ARG A 35 -0.24 -20.78 -47.41
CA ARG A 35 -0.58 -19.57 -48.17
C ARG A 35 0.54 -18.54 -48.12
N ILE A 36 1.18 -18.38 -46.96
CA ILE A 36 2.36 -17.52 -46.80
C ILE A 36 3.53 -18.09 -47.60
N ASP A 37 3.74 -19.40 -47.62
CA ASP A 37 4.77 -20.02 -48.45
C ASP A 37 4.47 -19.90 -49.95
N GLY A 38 3.20 -19.99 -50.35
CA GLY A 38 2.76 -19.73 -51.73
C GLY A 38 3.03 -18.29 -52.13
N LEU A 39 2.58 -17.33 -51.31
CA LEU A 39 2.84 -15.90 -51.51
C LEU A 39 4.33 -15.57 -51.48
N LYS A 40 5.12 -16.20 -50.62
CA LYS A 40 6.57 -16.04 -50.55
C LYS A 40 7.22 -16.55 -51.83
N LYS A 41 6.76 -17.68 -52.37
CA LYS A 41 7.24 -18.20 -53.66
C LYS A 41 6.87 -17.29 -54.82
N GLU A 42 5.63 -16.80 -54.86
CA GLU A 42 5.18 -15.83 -55.88
C GLU A 42 5.94 -14.51 -55.78
N LEU A 43 6.09 -13.97 -54.57
CA LEU A 43 6.86 -12.76 -54.30
C LEU A 43 8.34 -12.94 -54.64
N HIS A 44 8.93 -14.09 -54.33
CA HIS A 44 10.30 -14.39 -54.70
C HIS A 44 10.47 -14.53 -56.22
N ASN A 45 9.46 -15.04 -56.92
CA ASN A 45 9.45 -15.10 -58.38
C ASN A 45 9.34 -13.69 -59.00
N VAL A 46 8.53 -12.82 -58.41
CA VAL A 46 8.38 -11.41 -58.80
C VAL A 46 9.64 -10.59 -58.47
N TYR A 47 10.27 -10.87 -57.33
CA TYR A 47 11.55 -10.28 -56.93
C TYR A 47 12.66 -10.67 -57.90
N ARG A 48 12.68 -11.91 -58.37
CA ARG A 48 13.65 -12.41 -59.35
C ARG A 48 13.39 -11.92 -60.76
N SER A 49 12.14 -11.63 -61.12
CA SER A 49 11.78 -11.17 -62.47
C SER A 49 12.02 -9.67 -62.69
N ASN A 50 12.05 -8.86 -61.63
CA ASN A 50 12.15 -7.41 -61.74
C ASN A 50 13.45 -6.85 -61.12
N LYS A 51 14.45 -6.55 -61.98
CA LYS A 51 15.72 -5.91 -61.57
C LYS A 51 15.53 -4.60 -60.80
N LEU A 52 14.46 -3.85 -61.08
CA LEU A 52 14.19 -2.57 -60.41
C LEU A 52 13.88 -2.75 -58.91
N MET A 53 13.32 -3.89 -58.52
CA MET A 53 13.06 -4.20 -57.11
C MET A 53 14.35 -4.58 -56.38
N HIS A 54 15.29 -5.24 -57.06
CA HIS A 54 16.62 -5.49 -56.53
C HIS A 54 17.36 -4.17 -56.30
N ASP A 55 17.38 -3.29 -57.31
CA ASP A 55 18.01 -1.98 -57.21
C ASP A 55 17.35 -1.09 -56.14
N PHE A 56 16.04 -1.23 -55.93
CA PHE A 56 15.32 -0.52 -54.87
C PHE A 56 15.66 -1.08 -53.50
N VAL A 57 15.70 -2.40 -53.30
CA VAL A 57 16.05 -3.02 -52.01
C VAL A 57 17.50 -2.73 -51.66
N ASP A 58 18.42 -2.82 -52.62
CA ASP A 58 19.84 -2.49 -52.45
C ASP A 58 20.06 -1.01 -52.06
N LYS A 59 19.20 -0.10 -52.55
CA LYS A 59 19.22 1.33 -52.17
C LYS A 59 18.43 1.60 -50.91
N TYR A 60 17.40 0.82 -50.61
CA TYR A 60 16.59 0.98 -49.42
C TYR A 60 17.36 0.56 -48.18
N GLU A 61 18.10 -0.55 -48.20
CA GLU A 61 18.87 -1.04 -47.05
C GLU A 61 19.86 -0.01 -46.46
N PRO A 62 20.66 0.75 -47.24
CA PRO A 62 21.53 1.80 -46.71
C PRO A 62 20.76 3.05 -46.25
N HIS A 63 19.62 3.36 -46.86
CA HIS A 63 18.81 4.54 -46.53
C HIS A 63 17.69 4.26 -45.53
N ALA A 64 17.46 3.01 -45.14
CA ALA A 64 16.39 2.60 -44.24
C ALA A 64 16.49 3.31 -42.89
N LYS A 65 17.71 3.53 -42.38
CA LYS A 65 17.95 4.25 -41.12
C LYS A 65 17.62 5.75 -41.19
N VAL A 66 17.67 6.34 -42.37
CA VAL A 66 17.37 7.76 -42.63
C VAL A 66 15.93 7.96 -43.13
N LEU A 67 15.24 6.85 -43.41
CA LEU A 67 13.83 6.83 -43.80
C LEU A 67 12.92 6.37 -42.65
N ASP A 68 13.48 5.75 -41.61
CA ASP A 68 12.73 5.38 -40.43
C ASP A 68 12.32 6.66 -39.68
N PRO A 69 11.02 6.99 -39.60
CA PRO A 69 10.55 8.27 -39.07
C PRO A 69 10.93 8.49 -37.60
N THR A 70 11.13 7.40 -36.86
CA THR A 70 11.49 7.42 -35.45
C THR A 70 12.95 7.80 -35.19
N ASP A 71 13.87 7.38 -36.05
CA ASP A 71 15.30 7.69 -35.91
C ASP A 71 15.67 8.98 -36.65
N SER A 72 15.03 9.23 -37.79
CA SER A 72 15.44 10.32 -38.70
C SER A 72 15.09 11.70 -38.18
N SER A 73 13.94 11.88 -37.53
CA SER A 73 13.57 13.20 -36.98
C SER A 73 14.55 13.66 -35.90
N LEU A 74 14.89 12.77 -34.96
CA LEU A 74 15.69 13.12 -33.79
C LEU A 74 17.20 13.15 -34.11
N ALA A 75 17.67 12.26 -34.99
CA ALA A 75 19.08 12.23 -35.40
C ALA A 75 19.42 13.40 -36.33
N LEU A 76 18.53 13.70 -37.29
CA LEU A 76 18.72 14.82 -38.23
C LEU A 76 18.64 16.17 -37.51
N GLU A 77 17.71 16.33 -36.55
CA GLU A 77 17.67 17.54 -35.71
C GLU A 77 18.96 17.71 -34.89
N ARG A 78 19.48 16.64 -34.26
CA ARG A 78 20.74 16.69 -33.50
C ARG A 78 21.97 17.05 -34.35
N GLU A 79 21.99 16.60 -35.60
CA GLU A 79 23.04 16.90 -36.57
C GLU A 79 22.89 18.31 -37.17
N LEU A 80 21.66 18.78 -37.40
CA LEU A 80 21.36 20.14 -37.90
C LEU A 80 21.45 21.25 -36.84
N LEU A 81 21.42 20.94 -35.54
CA LEU A 81 21.63 21.97 -34.52
C LEU A 81 23.05 22.52 -34.65
N THR A 82 23.14 23.79 -35.07
CA THR A 82 24.39 24.55 -35.13
C THR A 82 24.99 24.74 -33.74
N THR A 83 26.29 24.98 -33.67
CA THR A 83 27.00 25.13 -32.39
C THR A 83 26.44 26.27 -31.53
N ASP A 84 25.96 27.34 -32.18
CA ASP A 84 25.34 28.48 -31.51
C ASP A 84 23.99 28.13 -30.87
N THR A 85 23.13 27.35 -31.55
CA THR A 85 21.84 26.94 -30.96
C THR A 85 22.02 25.93 -29.82
N LYS A 86 23.05 25.09 -29.89
CA LYS A 86 23.44 24.22 -28.76
C LYS A 86 23.89 25.04 -27.55
N LEU A 87 24.63 26.13 -27.78
CA LEU A 87 25.07 27.02 -26.71
C LEU A 87 23.88 27.74 -26.06
N GLU A 88 22.97 28.31 -26.85
CA GLU A 88 21.75 28.94 -26.35
C GLU A 88 20.87 27.96 -25.55
N LEU A 89 20.73 26.72 -26.03
CA LEU A 89 19.99 25.69 -25.32
C LEU A 89 20.63 25.35 -23.96
N ILE A 90 21.96 25.24 -23.91
CA ILE A 90 22.68 24.98 -22.66
C ILE A 90 22.54 26.16 -21.70
N LEU A 91 22.63 27.39 -22.18
CA LEU A 91 22.42 28.58 -21.34
C LEU A 91 20.99 28.67 -20.82
N ALA A 92 19.99 28.37 -21.65
CA ALA A 92 18.59 28.32 -21.23
C ALA A 92 18.33 27.22 -20.19
N ALA A 93 19.03 26.09 -20.30
CA ALA A 93 18.91 24.96 -19.37
C ALA A 93 19.82 25.08 -18.13
N TYR A 94 20.69 26.10 -18.06
CA TYR A 94 21.73 26.20 -17.02
C TYR A 94 21.13 26.27 -15.61
N ASP A 95 20.13 27.13 -15.41
CA ASP A 95 19.45 27.28 -14.12
C ASP A 95 18.75 25.99 -13.68
N ASP A 96 18.16 25.27 -14.63
CA ASP A 96 17.51 23.98 -14.37
C ASP A 96 18.54 22.89 -14.03
N MET A 97 19.70 22.88 -14.70
CA MET A 97 20.81 21.99 -14.38
C MET A 97 21.40 22.28 -12.99
N GLU A 98 21.51 23.55 -12.60
CA GLU A 98 21.98 23.94 -11.27
C GLU A 98 20.98 23.51 -10.18
N ARG A 99 19.68 23.73 -10.41
CA ARG A 99 18.62 23.22 -9.52
C ARG A 99 18.66 21.70 -9.40
N PHE A 100 18.81 20.99 -10.51
CA PHE A 100 18.90 19.53 -10.52
C PHE A 100 20.16 19.04 -9.79
N ALA A 101 21.30 19.69 -9.98
CA ALA A 101 22.53 19.37 -9.27
C ALA A 101 22.38 19.57 -7.75
N SER A 102 21.71 20.64 -7.32
CA SER A 102 21.39 20.88 -5.91
C SER A 102 20.46 19.79 -5.34
N GLN A 103 19.41 19.42 -6.09
CA GLN A 103 18.48 18.35 -5.71
C GLN A 103 19.20 17.00 -5.62
N VAL A 104 20.05 16.66 -6.58
CA VAL A 104 20.85 15.42 -6.55
C VAL A 104 21.81 15.41 -5.37
N LYS A 105 22.42 16.55 -5.02
CA LYS A 105 23.26 16.68 -3.83
C LYS A 105 22.44 16.47 -2.54
N GLN A 106 21.22 16.99 -2.48
CA GLN A 106 20.30 16.76 -1.36
C GLN A 106 19.89 15.28 -1.27
N VAL A 107 19.53 14.65 -2.38
CA VAL A 107 19.20 13.21 -2.43
C VAL A 107 20.38 12.36 -1.97
N LYS A 108 21.60 12.65 -2.45
CA LYS A 108 22.82 11.96 -1.99
C LYS A 108 23.09 12.19 -0.52
N SER A 109 22.79 13.39 0.00
CA SER A 109 22.89 13.66 1.43
C SER A 109 21.85 12.92 2.25
N LEU A 110 20.73 12.47 1.67
CA LEU A 110 19.67 11.72 2.36
C LEU A 110 19.82 10.19 2.21
N GLU A 111 20.74 9.73 1.35
CA GLU A 111 21.03 8.30 1.14
C GLU A 111 21.43 7.60 2.46
N HIS A 112 22.21 8.27 3.31
CA HIS A 112 22.60 7.73 4.62
C HIS A 112 21.42 7.56 5.59
N VAL A 113 20.34 8.32 5.43
CA VAL A 113 19.14 8.20 6.27
C VAL A 113 18.37 6.96 5.85
N VAL A 114 18.22 6.71 4.54
CA VAL A 114 17.51 5.53 4.02
C VAL A 114 18.29 4.23 4.30
N SER A 115 19.62 4.29 4.25
CA SER A 115 20.50 3.16 4.57
C SER A 115 20.95 3.11 6.04
N GLY A 116 20.33 3.91 6.91
CA GLY A 116 20.67 3.93 8.32
C GLY A 116 20.45 2.57 8.97
N SER A 117 21.49 2.02 9.61
CA SER A 117 21.44 0.74 10.33
C SER A 117 20.42 0.70 11.47
N GLU A 118 19.81 1.84 11.80
CA GLU A 118 18.71 1.95 12.77
C GLU A 118 17.45 1.22 12.31
N TYR A 119 17.24 1.06 11.00
CA TYR A 119 16.11 0.30 10.45
C TYR A 119 16.30 -1.22 10.53
N ASP A 120 17.55 -1.71 10.56
CA ASP A 120 17.84 -3.14 10.79
C ASP A 120 17.48 -3.54 12.24
N ALA A 121 17.68 -2.62 13.18
CA ALA A 121 17.28 -2.82 14.58
C ALA A 121 15.76 -2.78 14.78
N LEU A 122 15.00 -2.24 13.82
CA LEU A 122 13.54 -2.13 13.91
C LEU A 122 12.86 -3.51 13.89
N ASP A 123 13.39 -4.45 13.11
CA ASP A 123 12.84 -5.79 12.99
C ASP A 123 13.11 -6.60 14.28
N THR A 124 14.29 -6.40 14.88
CA THR A 124 14.61 -6.96 16.20
C THR A 124 13.75 -6.36 17.32
N LEU A 125 13.55 -5.03 17.31
CA LEU A 125 12.77 -4.34 18.32
C LEU A 125 11.28 -4.69 18.20
N GLY A 126 10.77 -4.87 16.97
CA GLY A 126 9.42 -5.35 16.72
C GLY A 126 9.18 -6.76 17.29
N ALA A 127 10.16 -7.65 17.19
CA ALA A 127 10.10 -8.98 17.79
C ALA A 127 10.11 -8.93 19.33
N GLU A 128 10.82 -7.99 19.94
CA GLU A 128 10.82 -7.78 21.40
C GLU A 128 9.58 -7.04 21.94
N LEU A 129 8.97 -6.16 21.13
CA LEU A 129 7.75 -5.43 21.50
C LEU A 129 6.52 -6.33 21.54
N ARG A 130 6.41 -7.33 20.65
CA ARG A 130 5.28 -8.28 20.63
C ARG A 130 5.02 -9.01 21.96
N PRO A 131 6.03 -9.64 22.61
CA PRO A 131 5.80 -10.27 23.91
C PRO A 131 5.53 -9.26 25.01
N LEU A 132 6.06 -8.04 24.90
CA LEU A 132 5.76 -6.96 25.85
C LEU A 132 4.30 -6.50 25.75
N GLU A 133 3.78 -6.35 24.53
CA GLU A 133 2.38 -6.00 24.26
C GLU A 133 1.43 -7.07 24.82
N ALA A 134 1.75 -8.36 24.60
CA ALA A 134 0.97 -9.46 25.15
C ALA A 134 0.93 -9.44 26.69
N LYS A 135 2.08 -9.21 27.34
CA LYS A 135 2.15 -9.06 28.81
C LYS A 135 1.36 -7.85 29.30
N HIS A 136 1.45 -6.72 28.61
CA HIS A 136 0.72 -5.51 28.99
C HIS A 136 -0.80 -5.72 28.91
N MET A 137 -1.27 -6.42 27.87
CA MET A 137 -2.69 -6.77 27.75
C MET A 137 -3.15 -7.70 28.87
N GLU A 138 -2.33 -8.68 29.27
CA GLU A 138 -2.63 -9.55 30.41
C GLU A 138 -2.66 -8.78 31.73
N GLN A 139 -1.67 -7.91 31.97
CA GLN A 139 -1.62 -7.04 33.15
C GLN A 139 -2.84 -6.13 33.23
N THR A 140 -3.29 -5.58 32.10
CA THR A 140 -4.48 -4.72 32.05
C THR A 140 -5.73 -5.49 32.48
N LYS A 141 -5.91 -6.72 32.00
CA LYS A 141 -7.03 -7.60 32.41
C LYS A 141 -6.97 -7.96 33.89
N GLN A 142 -5.78 -8.30 34.40
CA GLN A 142 -5.58 -8.61 35.82
C GLN A 142 -5.89 -7.38 36.69
N LEU A 143 -5.46 -6.19 36.28
CA LEU A 143 -5.74 -4.95 36.99
C LEU A 143 -7.25 -4.66 37.06
N GLU A 144 -7.96 -4.85 35.94
CA GLU A 144 -9.42 -4.67 35.90
C GLU A 144 -10.13 -5.66 36.84
N GLN A 145 -9.74 -6.93 36.83
CA GLN A 145 -10.30 -7.95 37.70
C GLN A 145 -10.05 -7.64 39.19
N ILE A 146 -8.82 -7.25 39.55
CA ILE A 146 -8.48 -6.87 40.93
C ILE A 146 -9.27 -5.63 41.35
N THR A 147 -9.39 -4.64 40.48
CA THR A 147 -10.16 -3.42 40.76
C THR A 147 -11.62 -3.75 41.05
N LEU A 148 -12.21 -4.66 40.27
CA LEU A 148 -13.57 -5.12 40.48
C LEU A 148 -13.73 -5.88 41.79
N GLN A 149 -12.78 -6.76 42.14
CA GLN A 149 -12.78 -7.46 43.42
C GLN A 149 -12.66 -6.51 44.62
N VAL A 150 -11.78 -5.51 44.53
CA VAL A 150 -11.62 -4.49 45.58
C VAL A 150 -12.89 -3.66 45.72
N SER A 151 -13.52 -3.28 44.61
CA SER A 151 -14.80 -2.55 44.63
C SER A 151 -15.91 -3.38 45.30
N GLN A 152 -16.00 -4.67 44.99
CA GLN A 152 -16.97 -5.56 45.64
C GLN A 152 -16.70 -5.75 47.13
N ALA A 153 -15.43 -5.87 47.52
CA ALA A 153 -15.05 -5.96 48.93
C ALA A 153 -15.40 -4.68 49.69
N MET A 154 -15.19 -3.51 49.09
CA MET A 154 -15.58 -2.22 49.66
C MET A 154 -17.10 -2.09 49.79
N GLU A 155 -17.87 -2.55 48.80
CA GLU A 155 -19.33 -2.53 48.87
C GLU A 155 -19.85 -3.46 49.98
N SER A 156 -19.31 -4.67 50.08
CA SER A 156 -19.63 -5.60 51.17
C SER A 156 -19.28 -5.03 52.54
N TYR A 157 -18.11 -4.41 52.66
CA TYR A 157 -17.69 -3.73 53.90
C TYR A 157 -18.66 -2.62 54.28
N ASN A 158 -19.03 -1.75 53.34
CA ASN A 158 -20.01 -0.68 53.58
C ASN A 158 -21.38 -1.25 54.01
N GLY A 159 -21.84 -2.33 53.39
CA GLY A 159 -23.07 -3.02 53.79
C GLY A 159 -22.99 -3.59 55.22
N ILE A 160 -21.88 -4.22 55.58
CA ILE A 160 -21.65 -4.74 56.95
C ILE A 160 -21.62 -3.58 57.95
N ILE A 161 -20.94 -2.48 57.65
CA ILE A 161 -20.89 -1.32 58.54
C ILE A 161 -22.27 -0.67 58.70
N ASN A 162 -23.07 -0.57 57.62
CA ASN A 162 -24.42 -0.03 57.70
C ASN A 162 -25.32 -0.91 58.57
N THR A 163 -25.36 -2.22 58.32
CA THR A 163 -26.15 -3.16 59.15
C THR A 163 -25.69 -3.19 60.60
N LEU A 164 -24.38 -3.13 60.86
CA LEU A 164 -23.85 -3.03 62.22
C LEU A 164 -24.30 -1.73 62.90
N SER A 165 -24.30 -0.62 62.18
CA SER A 165 -24.78 0.68 62.68
C SER A 165 -26.27 0.63 63.01
N GLU A 166 -27.09 0.01 62.16
CA GLU A 166 -28.52 -0.21 62.41
C GLU A 166 -28.76 -1.06 63.67
N ILE A 167 -27.98 -2.13 63.87
CA ILE A 167 -28.05 -2.97 65.08
C ILE A 167 -27.68 -2.17 66.33
N PHE A 168 -26.63 -1.35 66.27
CA PHE A 168 -26.24 -0.50 67.40
C PHE A 168 -27.31 0.52 67.76
N ILE A 169 -27.96 1.14 66.77
CA ILE A 169 -29.09 2.04 67.02
C ILE A 169 -30.26 1.29 67.67
N ALA A 170 -30.61 0.10 67.16
CA ALA A 170 -31.68 -0.71 67.74
C ALA A 170 -31.37 -1.13 69.19
N TRP A 171 -30.11 -1.43 69.50
CA TRP A 171 -29.68 -1.73 70.86
C TRP A 171 -29.74 -0.50 71.78
N ASP A 172 -29.35 0.68 71.30
CA ASP A 172 -29.46 1.94 72.06
C ASP A 172 -30.93 2.26 72.39
N ASP A 173 -31.84 2.07 71.44
CA ASP A 173 -33.29 2.22 71.68
C ASP A 173 -33.81 1.24 72.74
N ILE A 174 -33.41 -0.04 72.67
CA ILE A 174 -33.80 -1.04 73.67
C ILE A 174 -33.25 -0.66 75.04
N LEU A 175 -31.98 -0.25 75.14
CA LEU A 175 -31.38 0.17 76.40
C LEU A 175 -32.08 1.41 76.97
N ASN A 176 -32.34 2.43 76.16
CA ASN A 176 -33.07 3.64 76.56
C ASN A 176 -34.49 3.31 77.07
N THR A 177 -35.21 2.39 76.41
CA THR A 177 -36.54 1.97 76.90
C THR A 177 -36.48 1.21 78.22
N MET A 178 -35.47 0.35 78.41
CA MET A 178 -35.25 -0.34 79.67
C MET A 178 -34.89 0.63 80.79
N GLU A 179 -33.99 1.58 80.54
CA GLU A 179 -33.62 2.63 81.49
C GLU A 179 -34.81 3.50 81.87
N ALA A 180 -35.66 3.86 80.91
CA ALA A 180 -36.90 4.58 81.16
C ALA A 180 -37.88 3.78 82.04
N HIS A 181 -38.02 2.48 81.78
CA HIS A 181 -38.85 1.59 82.60
C HIS A 181 -38.32 1.45 84.03
N VAL A 182 -37.01 1.24 84.19
CA VAL A 182 -36.37 1.15 85.52
C VAL A 182 -36.55 2.47 86.27
N SER A 183 -36.28 3.60 85.62
CA SER A 183 -36.47 4.93 86.20
C SER A 183 -37.93 5.17 86.64
N ALA A 184 -38.92 4.69 85.87
CA ALA A 184 -40.32 4.79 86.24
C ALA A 184 -40.64 3.97 87.50
N ILE A 185 -40.12 2.74 87.60
CA ILE A 185 -40.28 1.88 88.77
C ILE A 185 -39.62 2.50 90.01
N GLU A 186 -38.41 3.08 89.86
CA GLU A 186 -37.70 3.74 90.96
C GLU A 186 -38.46 4.96 91.50
N ARG A 187 -39.03 5.79 90.61
CA ARG A 187 -39.89 6.92 91.02
C ARG A 187 -41.13 6.44 91.76
N GLN A 188 -41.73 5.35 91.31
CA GLN A 188 -42.92 4.76 91.95
C GLN A 188 -42.58 4.25 93.36
N ARG A 189 -41.40 3.65 93.55
CA ARG A 189 -40.88 3.22 94.85
C ARG A 189 -40.55 4.37 95.80
N GLN A 190 -40.06 5.51 95.29
CA GLN A 190 -39.76 6.69 96.12
C GLN A 190 -41.01 7.47 96.56
N SER A 191 -42.16 7.21 95.93
CA SER A 191 -43.45 7.85 96.24
C SER A 191 -44.34 7.08 97.23
N GLN A 192 -43.88 5.92 97.72
CA GLN A 192 -44.47 5.16 98.84
C GLN A 192 -43.65 5.35 100.11
#